data_AF-A0A975BIR5-F1
#
_entry.id   AF-A0A975BIR5-F1
#
_cell.length_a   1.000
_cell.length_b   1.000
_cell.length_c   1.000
_cell.angle_alpha   90.00
_cell.angle_beta   90.00
_cell.angle_gamma   90.00
#
_symmetry.space_group_name_H-M   'P 1'
#
loop_
_entity.id
_entity.type
_entity.pdbx_description
1 polymer ?
#
loop_
_entity_poly.entity_id
_entity_poly.type
_entity_poly.pdbx_seq_one_letter_code
_entity_poly.pdbx_strand_id
1 'polypeptide(L)'
;MNSKTVYTYRSGQRINLIKSPDKFVARILPQDLGSIGIQNSEQLSSSSSRVICRPEELENLMQQCRAKAPCHHDYESEESGDKYLITDRIFVRFKDPNISFDRVSEFTGRYGLIFLEKYSDRDYLFQLTNATGMNPVKLIVTLTENESLVELSENSLNHQIQQYAFTPPADPICIRLRMRDGCRTGFATPSETFAGGDPENIPDGVANPVRQNQS
;
A
#
# COMPACT_ATOMS: atom_id res chain seq x y z
N MET A 1 -20.61 22.82 -7.51
CA MET A 1 -19.63 21.88 -6.95
C MET A 1 -20.19 20.47 -7.16
N ASN A 2 -19.70 19.73 -8.16
CA ASN A 2 -20.19 18.37 -8.42
C ASN A 2 -19.38 17.36 -7.59
N SER A 3 -19.65 17.25 -6.29
CA SER A 3 -19.23 16.05 -5.56
C SER A 3 -20.10 14.89 -6.06
N LYS A 4 -19.56 14.07 -6.98
CA LYS A 4 -20.20 12.82 -7.37
C LYS A 4 -20.09 11.85 -6.19
N THR A 5 -21.08 11.89 -5.30
CA THR A 5 -21.26 10.88 -4.25
C THR A 5 -21.32 9.52 -4.94
N VAL A 6 -20.53 8.58 -4.44
CA VAL A 6 -20.58 7.17 -4.82
C VAL A 6 -20.81 6.34 -3.57
N TYR A 7 -20.87 5.02 -3.69
CA TYR A 7 -21.03 4.15 -2.53
C TYR A 7 -20.23 2.87 -2.69
N THR A 8 -19.98 2.21 -1.58
CA THR A 8 -19.39 0.88 -1.49
C THR A 8 -20.12 0.05 -0.44
N TYR A 9 -19.67 -1.18 -0.21
CA TYR A 9 -20.19 -2.07 0.83
C TYR A 9 -19.11 -2.41 1.85
N ARG A 10 -19.50 -2.48 3.12
CA ARG A 10 -18.69 -2.95 4.25
C ARG A 10 -19.59 -3.67 5.24
N SER A 11 -19.20 -4.86 5.67
CA SER A 11 -20.04 -5.69 6.56
C SER A 11 -21.48 -5.85 6.05
N GLY A 12 -21.66 -5.88 4.73
CA GLY A 12 -22.96 -5.99 4.06
C GLY A 12 -23.79 -4.70 4.03
N GLN A 13 -23.29 -3.61 4.61
CA GLN A 13 -23.96 -2.32 4.64
C GLN A 13 -23.41 -1.39 3.55
N ARG A 14 -24.32 -0.67 2.89
CA ARG A 14 -23.97 0.36 1.93
C ARG A 14 -23.43 1.59 2.66
N ILE A 15 -22.25 2.05 2.26
CA ILE A 15 -21.60 3.26 2.78
C ILE A 15 -21.44 4.26 1.63
N ASN A 16 -21.92 5.49 1.85
CA ASN A 16 -21.71 6.57 0.90
C ASN A 16 -20.30 7.17 1.05
N LEU A 17 -19.70 7.50 -0.09
CA LEU A 17 -18.35 8.01 -0.20
C LEU A 17 -18.35 9.30 -1.02
N ILE A 18 -17.55 10.25 -0.56
CA ILE A 18 -17.25 11.49 -1.26
C ILE A 18 -15.88 11.33 -1.92
N LYS A 19 -15.81 11.61 -3.22
CA LYS A 19 -14.54 11.65 -3.95
C LYS A 19 -13.83 12.95 -3.65
N SER A 20 -12.54 12.87 -3.33
CA SER A 20 -11.70 14.07 -3.30
C SER A 20 -11.57 14.66 -4.71
N PRO A 21 -11.73 15.99 -4.87
CA PRO A 21 -11.68 16.65 -6.17
C PRO A 21 -10.25 16.87 -6.69
N ASP A 22 -9.24 16.68 -5.85
CA ASP A 22 -7.84 17.06 -6.06
C ASP A 22 -6.86 15.94 -5.68
N LYS A 23 -7.38 14.75 -5.30
CA LYS A 23 -6.57 13.64 -4.78
C LYS A 23 -6.98 12.30 -5.36
N PHE A 24 -5.97 11.48 -5.58
CA PHE A 24 -6.14 10.08 -5.97
C PHE A 24 -5.06 9.21 -5.36
N VAL A 25 -5.30 7.90 -5.35
CA VAL A 25 -4.35 6.89 -4.88
C VAL A 25 -3.95 6.01 -6.07
N ALA A 26 -2.67 5.71 -6.16
CA ALA A 26 -2.11 4.80 -7.16
C ALA A 26 -1.25 3.73 -6.46
N ARG A 27 -1.29 2.50 -6.97
CA ARG A 27 -0.46 1.37 -6.49
C ARG A 27 0.94 1.42 -7.09
N ILE A 28 1.59 2.58 -6.92
CA ILE A 28 2.89 2.96 -7.47
C ILE A 28 3.63 3.77 -6.40
N LEU A 29 4.95 3.61 -6.29
CA LEU A 29 5.78 4.39 -5.36
C LEU A 29 6.06 5.80 -5.91
N PRO A 30 6.35 6.79 -5.04
CA PRO A 30 6.58 8.17 -5.47
C PRO A 30 7.68 8.30 -6.54
N GLN A 31 8.77 7.56 -6.38
CA GLN A 31 9.90 7.54 -7.33
C GLN A 31 9.47 7.12 -8.74
N ASP A 32 8.54 6.17 -8.86
CA ASP A 32 8.05 5.67 -10.14
C ASP A 32 6.98 6.59 -10.73
N LEU A 33 6.24 7.33 -9.90
CA LEU A 33 5.35 8.41 -10.32
C LEU A 33 6.13 9.59 -10.93
N GLY A 34 7.33 9.88 -10.40
CA GLY A 34 8.23 10.90 -10.96
C GLY A 34 8.58 10.64 -12.43
N SER A 35 8.70 9.36 -12.83
CA SER A 35 8.99 8.98 -14.23
C SER A 35 7.89 9.32 -15.24
N ILE A 36 6.67 9.61 -14.77
CA ILE A 36 5.53 10.06 -15.59
C ILE A 36 5.16 11.53 -15.32
N GLY A 37 6.09 12.29 -14.72
CA GLY A 37 5.90 13.71 -14.47
C GLY A 37 5.05 14.05 -13.24
N ILE A 38 4.71 13.07 -12.41
CA ILE A 38 3.95 13.28 -11.17
C ILE A 38 4.93 13.41 -10.00
N GLN A 39 5.12 14.63 -9.50
CA GLN A 39 6.07 14.90 -8.42
C GLN A 39 5.41 15.10 -7.05
N ASN A 40 4.14 15.55 -7.02
CA ASN A 40 3.45 15.83 -5.77
C ASN A 40 2.71 14.57 -5.26
N SER A 41 3.46 13.68 -4.61
CA SER A 41 2.93 12.43 -4.06
C SER A 41 3.48 12.09 -2.67
N GLU A 42 2.60 11.57 -1.82
CA GLU A 42 2.88 11.05 -0.48
C GLU A 42 2.81 9.52 -0.51
N GLN A 43 3.83 8.81 0.00
CA GLN A 43 3.77 7.36 0.13
C GLN A 43 2.81 6.96 1.26
N LEU A 44 1.79 6.16 0.95
CA LEU A 44 0.79 5.67 1.92
C LEU A 44 1.11 4.29 2.47
N SER A 45 1.84 3.48 1.69
CA SER A 45 2.25 2.13 2.07
C SER A 45 3.52 1.72 1.33
N SER A 46 4.03 0.51 1.57
CA SER A 46 5.15 -0.07 0.83
C SER A 46 4.90 -0.23 -0.68
N SER A 47 3.67 -0.02 -1.15
CA SER A 47 3.32 -0.21 -2.57
C SER A 47 2.30 0.81 -3.11
N SER A 48 2.00 1.89 -2.39
CA SER A 48 1.01 2.88 -2.84
C SER A 48 1.36 4.30 -2.44
N SER A 49 0.88 5.24 -3.24
CA SER A 49 1.05 6.67 -3.03
C SER A 49 -0.26 7.43 -3.23
N ARG A 50 -0.47 8.46 -2.44
CA ARG A 50 -1.47 9.52 -2.67
C ARG A 50 -0.83 10.57 -3.57
N VAL A 51 -1.53 10.99 -4.60
CA VAL A 51 -1.15 12.12 -5.44
C VAL A 51 -2.07 13.29 -5.13
N ILE A 52 -1.50 14.47 -5.02
CA ILE A 52 -2.23 15.74 -4.84
C ILE A 52 -2.00 16.56 -6.11
N CYS A 53 -3.07 16.90 -6.82
CA CYS A 53 -3.01 17.63 -8.08
C CYS A 53 -4.10 18.70 -8.17
N ARG A 54 -4.11 19.49 -9.24
CA ARG A 54 -5.22 20.41 -9.46
C ARG A 54 -6.47 19.64 -9.92
N PRO A 55 -7.69 20.08 -9.57
CA PRO A 55 -8.91 19.38 -9.98
C PRO A 55 -9.07 19.18 -11.48
N GLU A 56 -8.62 20.14 -12.29
CA GLU A 56 -8.64 20.07 -13.75
C GLU A 56 -7.66 19.05 -14.35
N GLU A 57 -6.63 18.66 -13.61
CA GLU A 57 -5.62 17.68 -14.02
C GLU A 57 -5.95 16.26 -13.56
N LEU A 58 -6.82 16.13 -12.55
CA LEU A 58 -7.09 14.89 -11.82
C LEU A 58 -7.37 13.69 -12.74
N GLU A 59 -8.38 13.80 -13.61
CA GLU A 59 -8.79 12.67 -14.46
C GLU A 59 -7.70 12.30 -15.49
N ASN A 60 -6.96 13.29 -16.00
CA ASN A 60 -5.87 13.05 -16.93
C ASN A 60 -4.70 12.32 -16.24
N LEU A 61 -4.26 12.82 -15.08
CA LEU A 61 -3.18 12.18 -14.32
C LEU A 61 -3.56 10.78 -13.84
N MET A 62 -4.83 10.57 -13.44
CA MET A 62 -5.34 9.25 -13.11
C MET A 62 -5.34 8.32 -14.33
N GLN A 63 -5.71 8.81 -15.51
CA GLN A 63 -5.65 8.01 -16.75
C GLN A 63 -4.22 7.61 -17.09
N GLN A 64 -3.25 8.53 -16.96
CA GLN A 64 -1.83 8.21 -17.16
C GLN A 64 -1.34 7.18 -16.14
N CYS A 65 -1.71 7.31 -14.87
CA CYS A 65 -1.36 6.34 -13.82
C CYS A 65 -1.91 4.94 -14.11
N ARG A 66 -3.17 4.85 -14.61
CA ARG A 66 -3.83 3.57 -14.94
C ARG A 66 -3.10 2.79 -16.04
N ALA A 67 -2.29 3.45 -16.88
CA ALA A 67 -1.45 2.74 -17.84
C ALA A 67 -0.35 1.91 -17.17
N LYS A 68 0.02 2.25 -15.92
CA LYS A 68 1.07 1.55 -15.16
C LYS A 68 0.49 0.65 -14.08
N ALA A 69 -0.48 1.12 -13.29
CA ALA A 69 -1.01 0.34 -12.16
C ALA A 69 -2.44 0.77 -11.78
N PRO A 70 -3.13 -0.01 -10.94
CA PRO A 70 -4.43 0.37 -10.40
C PRO A 70 -4.39 1.75 -9.75
N CYS A 71 -5.37 2.58 -10.12
CA CYS A 71 -5.48 3.97 -9.68
C CYS A 71 -6.96 4.40 -9.58
N HIS A 72 -7.31 5.01 -8.45
CA HIS A 72 -8.66 5.42 -8.09
C HIS A 72 -8.65 6.71 -7.28
N HIS A 73 -9.80 7.39 -7.18
CA HIS A 73 -9.94 8.59 -6.36
C HIS A 73 -9.56 8.31 -4.90
N ASP A 74 -9.18 9.36 -4.17
CA ASP A 74 -9.19 9.31 -2.71
C ASP A 74 -10.64 9.50 -2.23
N TYR A 75 -11.02 8.79 -1.17
CA TYR A 75 -12.40 8.71 -0.72
C TYR A 75 -12.53 8.99 0.77
N GLU A 76 -13.58 9.71 1.13
CA GLU A 76 -13.97 10.00 2.51
C GLU A 76 -15.40 9.50 2.76
N SER A 77 -15.69 9.03 3.97
CA SER A 77 -17.06 8.71 4.39
C SER A 77 -17.92 9.96 4.34
N GLU A 78 -19.09 9.88 3.72
CA GLU A 78 -20.07 10.97 3.82
C GLU A 78 -20.61 11.11 5.26
N GLU A 79 -20.72 10.00 6.00
CA GLU A 79 -21.29 9.98 7.35
C GLU A 79 -20.29 10.42 8.41
N SER A 80 -19.10 9.80 8.46
CA SER A 80 -18.12 10.07 9.52
C SER A 80 -17.02 11.05 9.15
N GLY A 81 -16.83 11.35 7.85
CA GLY A 81 -15.66 12.09 7.36
C GLY A 81 -14.35 11.30 7.39
N ASP A 82 -14.38 10.02 7.78
CA ASP A 82 -13.17 9.21 7.84
C ASP A 82 -12.57 8.97 6.44
N LYS A 83 -11.25 9.07 6.34
CA LYS A 83 -10.51 8.73 5.12
C LYS A 83 -10.42 7.22 4.96
N TYR A 84 -10.81 6.74 3.79
CA TYR A 84 -10.71 5.33 3.43
C TYR A 84 -9.50 5.10 2.54
N LEU A 85 -8.50 4.36 3.05
CA LEU A 85 -7.48 3.80 2.16
C LEU A 85 -8.06 2.57 1.46
N ILE A 86 -8.70 2.83 0.33
CA ILE A 86 -9.13 1.78 -0.58
C ILE A 86 -7.88 1.18 -1.20
N THR A 87 -7.70 -0.12 -1.08
CA THR A 87 -6.59 -0.86 -1.68
C THR A 87 -7.03 -1.55 -2.97
N ASP A 88 -6.09 -2.14 -3.69
CA ASP A 88 -6.37 -3.01 -4.83
C ASP A 88 -6.78 -4.44 -4.42
N ARG A 89 -7.16 -4.66 -3.16
CA ARG A 89 -7.57 -5.98 -2.65
C ARG A 89 -9.02 -5.95 -2.17
N ILE A 90 -9.71 -7.05 -2.42
CA ILE A 90 -11.11 -7.24 -2.02
C ILE A 90 -11.29 -8.57 -1.32
N PHE A 91 -12.13 -8.56 -0.29
CA PHE A 91 -12.68 -9.77 0.31
C PHE A 91 -13.95 -10.15 -0.43
N VAL A 92 -14.10 -11.44 -0.68
CA VAL A 92 -15.29 -12.01 -1.30
C VAL A 92 -15.69 -13.24 -0.50
N ARG A 93 -16.94 -13.25 -0.06
CA ARG A 93 -17.62 -14.42 0.49
C ARG A 93 -18.53 -15.00 -0.57
N PHE A 94 -18.32 -16.26 -0.95
CA PHE A 94 -19.24 -16.97 -1.84
C PHE A 94 -20.44 -17.53 -1.07
N LYS A 95 -21.61 -17.59 -1.72
CA LYS A 95 -22.84 -18.16 -1.13
C LYS A 95 -22.69 -19.65 -0.83
N ASP A 96 -22.10 -20.40 -1.75
CA ASP A 96 -21.90 -21.84 -1.62
C ASP A 96 -20.64 -22.13 -0.77
N PRO A 97 -20.76 -22.75 0.41
CA PRO A 97 -19.61 -23.16 1.20
C PRO A 97 -18.80 -24.29 0.56
N ASN A 98 -19.32 -24.99 -0.44
CA ASN A 98 -18.62 -26.07 -1.15
C ASN A 98 -18.22 -25.64 -2.57
N ILE A 99 -18.03 -24.34 -2.80
CA ILE A 99 -17.62 -23.83 -4.12
C ILE A 99 -16.33 -24.51 -4.58
N SER A 100 -16.36 -25.06 -5.80
CA SER A 100 -15.20 -25.73 -6.36
C SER A 100 -14.12 -24.73 -6.77
N PHE A 101 -12.87 -25.18 -6.79
CA PHE A 101 -11.75 -24.36 -7.25
C PHE A 101 -11.94 -23.89 -8.71
N ASP A 102 -12.50 -24.73 -9.58
CA ASP A 102 -12.78 -24.35 -10.98
C ASP A 102 -13.75 -23.18 -11.07
N ARG A 103 -14.79 -23.14 -10.22
CA ARG A 103 -15.73 -22.01 -10.15
C ARG A 103 -15.08 -20.74 -9.64
N VAL A 104 -14.20 -20.85 -8.65
CA VAL A 104 -13.40 -19.72 -8.17
C VAL A 104 -12.44 -19.23 -9.27
N SER A 105 -11.85 -20.15 -10.03
CA SER A 105 -10.96 -19.82 -11.15
C SER A 105 -11.72 -19.10 -12.27
N GLU A 106 -12.90 -19.61 -12.68
CA GLU A 106 -13.80 -18.92 -13.62
C GLU A 106 -14.16 -17.51 -13.16
N PHE A 107 -14.47 -17.35 -11.87
CA PHE A 107 -14.73 -16.06 -11.25
C PHE A 107 -13.52 -15.12 -11.37
N THR A 108 -12.32 -15.58 -11.03
CA THR A 108 -11.10 -14.76 -11.17
C THR A 108 -10.82 -14.37 -12.61
N GLY A 109 -11.03 -15.28 -13.57
CA GLY A 109 -10.85 -15.00 -15.00
C GLY A 109 -11.84 -13.96 -15.52
N ARG A 110 -13.11 -14.06 -15.12
CA ARG A 110 -14.17 -13.12 -15.53
C ARG A 110 -13.89 -11.68 -15.12
N TYR A 111 -13.36 -11.49 -13.91
CA TYR A 111 -13.10 -10.16 -13.35
C TYR A 111 -11.62 -9.74 -13.43
N GLY A 112 -10.76 -10.53 -14.10
CA GLY A 112 -9.34 -10.25 -14.23
C GLY A 112 -8.62 -10.12 -12.89
N LEU A 113 -8.94 -10.98 -11.93
CA LEU A 113 -8.43 -10.94 -10.55
C LEU A 113 -7.29 -11.93 -10.35
N ILE A 114 -6.42 -11.64 -9.39
CA ILE A 114 -5.43 -12.58 -8.86
C ILE A 114 -5.97 -13.13 -7.53
N PHE A 115 -6.03 -14.46 -7.42
CA PHE A 115 -6.27 -15.12 -6.13
C PHE A 115 -5.04 -14.97 -5.23
N LEU A 116 -5.23 -14.45 -4.03
CA LEU A 116 -4.17 -14.29 -3.05
C LEU A 116 -4.24 -15.36 -1.96
N GLU A 117 -5.39 -15.49 -1.31
CA GLU A 117 -5.52 -16.30 -0.11
C GLU A 117 -6.95 -16.78 0.10
N LYS A 118 -7.10 -17.96 0.72
CA LYS A 118 -8.38 -18.53 1.17
C LYS A 118 -8.38 -18.53 2.70
N TYR A 119 -9.34 -17.86 3.32
CA TYR A 119 -9.49 -17.79 4.79
C TYR A 119 -10.48 -18.82 5.35
N SER A 120 -11.46 -19.21 4.56
CA SER A 120 -12.43 -20.26 4.89
C SER A 120 -12.93 -20.93 3.62
N ASP A 121 -13.80 -21.93 3.72
CA ASP A 121 -14.38 -22.58 2.54
C ASP A 121 -15.15 -21.64 1.61
N ARG A 122 -15.57 -20.49 2.14
CA ARG A 122 -16.30 -19.47 1.41
C ARG A 122 -15.65 -18.09 1.35
N ASP A 123 -14.61 -17.82 2.14
CA ASP A 123 -13.98 -16.49 2.26
C ASP A 123 -12.62 -16.44 1.55
N TYR A 124 -12.49 -15.53 0.58
CA TYR A 124 -11.35 -15.42 -0.31
C TYR A 124 -10.87 -13.97 -0.40
N LEU A 125 -9.56 -13.80 -0.53
CA LEU A 125 -8.90 -12.54 -0.83
C LEU A 125 -8.45 -12.53 -2.28
N PHE A 126 -8.85 -11.49 -3.00
CA PHE A 126 -8.44 -11.26 -4.38
C PHE A 126 -7.74 -9.92 -4.52
N GLN A 127 -6.84 -9.82 -5.49
CA GLN A 127 -6.21 -8.58 -5.91
C GLN A 127 -6.69 -8.21 -7.31
N LEU A 128 -7.06 -6.94 -7.47
CA LEU A 128 -7.38 -6.35 -8.76
C LEU A 128 -6.12 -6.19 -9.60
N THR A 129 -6.31 -6.30 -10.91
CA THR A 129 -5.25 -6.02 -11.89
C THR A 129 -5.69 -4.91 -12.83
N ASN A 130 -4.81 -4.47 -13.72
CA ASN A 130 -5.20 -3.57 -14.81
C ASN A 130 -6.26 -4.21 -15.72
N ALA A 131 -6.27 -5.55 -15.86
CA ALA A 131 -7.25 -6.28 -16.67
C ALA A 131 -8.66 -6.27 -16.05
N THR A 132 -8.79 -5.97 -14.75
CA THR A 132 -10.10 -5.80 -14.10
C THR A 132 -10.91 -4.66 -14.72
N GLY A 133 -10.26 -3.61 -15.25
CA GLY A 133 -10.92 -2.49 -15.94
C GLY A 133 -11.83 -1.63 -15.05
N MET A 134 -11.96 -1.95 -13.76
CA MET A 134 -12.77 -1.26 -12.77
C MET A 134 -11.93 -0.85 -11.58
N ASN A 135 -12.31 0.25 -10.92
CA ASN A 135 -11.75 0.57 -9.62
C ASN A 135 -12.37 -0.33 -8.53
N PRO A 136 -11.70 -0.50 -7.37
CA PRO A 136 -12.17 -1.40 -6.30
C PRO A 136 -13.61 -1.10 -5.84
N VAL A 137 -13.97 0.18 -5.70
CA VAL A 137 -15.34 0.60 -5.32
C VAL A 137 -16.39 0.09 -6.30
N LYS A 138 -16.17 0.32 -7.60
CA LYS A 138 -17.08 -0.15 -8.66
C LYS A 138 -17.16 -1.66 -8.72
N LEU A 139 -16.05 -2.35 -8.52
CA LEU A 139 -16.03 -3.81 -8.52
C LEU A 139 -16.88 -4.36 -7.38
N ILE A 140 -16.74 -3.85 -6.15
CA ILE A 140 -17.55 -4.31 -5.01
C ILE A 140 -19.04 -4.12 -5.25
N VAL A 141 -19.44 -2.96 -5.75
CA VAL A 141 -20.85 -2.72 -6.10
C VAL A 141 -21.32 -3.74 -7.14
N THR A 142 -20.50 -3.99 -8.16
CA THR A 142 -20.81 -4.97 -9.21
C THR A 142 -20.96 -6.38 -8.63
N LEU A 143 -20.04 -6.81 -7.77
CA LEU A 143 -20.05 -8.13 -7.17
C LEU A 143 -21.24 -8.31 -6.21
N THR A 144 -21.47 -7.35 -5.32
CA THR A 144 -22.54 -7.43 -4.33
C THR A 144 -23.92 -7.38 -4.97
N GLU A 145 -24.13 -6.54 -6.00
CA GLU A 145 -25.45 -6.34 -6.59
C GLU A 145 -25.75 -7.29 -7.77
N ASN A 146 -24.74 -7.70 -8.54
CA ASN A 146 -24.94 -8.40 -9.81
C ASN A 146 -24.31 -9.79 -9.89
N GLU A 147 -23.38 -10.16 -9.00
CA GLU A 147 -22.76 -11.48 -9.05
C GLU A 147 -23.54 -12.50 -8.20
N SER A 148 -24.20 -13.42 -8.89
CA SER A 148 -25.02 -14.47 -8.28
C SER A 148 -24.26 -15.35 -7.27
N LEU A 149 -22.96 -15.59 -7.51
CA LEU A 149 -22.13 -16.44 -6.65
C LEU A 149 -21.74 -15.77 -5.32
N VAL A 150 -21.76 -14.43 -5.27
CA VAL A 150 -21.24 -13.65 -4.16
C VAL A 150 -22.34 -13.39 -3.13
N GLU A 151 -22.06 -13.67 -1.87
CA GLU A 151 -22.88 -13.27 -0.71
C GLU A 151 -22.49 -11.88 -0.23
N LEU A 152 -21.18 -11.64 -0.14
CA LEU A 152 -20.62 -10.40 0.39
C LEU A 152 -19.33 -10.08 -0.38
N SER A 153 -19.16 -8.81 -0.74
CA SER A 153 -17.87 -8.29 -1.17
C SER A 153 -17.58 -6.96 -0.49
N GLU A 154 -16.33 -6.77 -0.08
CA GLU A 154 -15.87 -5.55 0.57
C GLU A 154 -14.40 -5.25 0.26
N ASN A 155 -14.01 -3.98 0.42
CA ASN A 155 -12.63 -3.57 0.23
C ASN A 155 -11.78 -4.09 1.39
N SER A 156 -10.55 -4.50 1.09
CA SER A 156 -9.51 -4.57 2.11
C SER A 156 -9.16 -3.14 2.50
N LEU A 157 -9.86 -2.62 3.50
CA LEU A 157 -9.68 -1.27 4.00
C LEU A 157 -8.61 -1.29 5.08
N ASN A 158 -7.59 -0.45 4.90
CA ASN A 158 -6.75 -0.02 6.00
C ASN A 158 -7.27 1.34 6.45
N HIS A 159 -7.59 1.50 7.73
CA HIS A 159 -7.72 2.85 8.28
C HIS A 159 -6.33 3.48 8.30
N GLN A 160 -6.20 4.74 7.87
CA GLN A 160 -4.99 5.49 8.17
C GLN A 160 -4.95 5.67 9.69
N ILE A 161 -4.11 4.88 10.37
CA ILE A 161 -3.88 5.05 11.81
C ILE A 161 -3.36 6.47 11.99
N GLN A 162 -4.15 7.35 12.62
CA GLN A 162 -3.62 8.63 13.04
C GLN A 162 -2.47 8.34 13.99
N GLN A 163 -1.27 8.84 13.66
CA GLN A 163 -0.14 8.79 14.56
C GLN A 163 -0.49 9.66 15.77
N TYR A 164 -1.05 9.06 16.81
CA TYR A 164 -1.14 9.73 18.10
C TYR A 164 0.29 9.96 18.60
N ALA A 165 0.55 11.17 19.10
CA ALA A 165 1.74 11.42 19.89
C ALA A 165 1.67 10.48 21.11
N PHE A 166 2.39 9.36 21.02
CA PHE A 166 2.54 8.46 22.16
C PHE A 166 3.39 9.19 23.19
N THR A 167 2.75 9.78 24.18
CA THR A 167 3.44 10.25 25.38
C THR A 167 3.66 9.00 26.24
N PRO A 168 4.89 8.48 26.36
CA PRO A 168 5.14 7.35 27.23
C PRO A 168 4.71 7.70 28.66
N PRO A 169 4.17 6.74 29.44
CA PRO A 169 3.90 6.98 30.85
C PRO A 169 5.21 7.39 31.55
N ALA A 170 5.16 8.46 32.33
CA ALA A 170 6.31 9.02 33.05
C ALA A 170 6.79 8.15 34.23
N ASP A 171 6.36 6.89 34.28
CA ASP A 171 6.71 5.96 35.34
C ASP A 171 8.21 5.59 35.25
N PRO A 172 8.98 5.72 36.35
CA PRO A 172 10.40 5.35 36.41
C PRO A 172 10.71 3.93 35.94
N ILE A 173 9.77 2.98 36.10
CA ILE A 173 9.92 1.59 35.67
C ILE A 173 9.93 1.48 34.14
N CYS A 174 9.09 2.26 33.45
CA CYS A 174 9.06 2.32 31.98
C CYS A 174 10.33 2.96 31.40
N ILE A 175 10.91 3.95 32.09
CA ILE A 175 12.17 4.59 31.66
C ILE A 175 13.35 3.62 31.77
N ARG A 176 13.36 2.76 32.81
CA ARG A 176 14.49 1.87 33.12
C ARG A 176 14.65 0.70 32.15
N LEU A 177 13.55 0.22 31.54
CA LEU A 177 13.59 -0.87 30.57
C LEU A 177 14.17 -0.45 29.21
N ARG A 178 14.04 0.82 28.79
CA ARG A 178 14.59 1.30 27.51
C ARG A 178 16.10 1.55 27.53
N MET A 179 16.71 1.67 28.69
CA MET A 179 18.15 1.95 28.84
C MET A 179 19.02 0.67 28.79
N ARG A 180 18.42 -0.53 28.79
CA ARG A 180 19.17 -1.80 28.78
C ARG A 180 19.42 -2.37 27.40
N ASP A 181 18.60 -2.01 26.41
CA ASP A 181 18.80 -2.47 25.02
C ASP A 181 19.56 -1.40 24.23
N GLY A 182 20.84 -1.26 24.58
CA GLY A 182 21.82 -0.49 23.81
C GLY A 182 22.08 -1.16 22.45
N CYS A 183 21.19 -0.94 21.49
CA CYS A 183 21.45 -1.27 20.11
C CYS A 183 22.44 -0.24 19.54
N ARG A 184 23.70 -0.64 19.38
CA ARG A 184 24.77 0.12 18.73
C ARG A 184 24.36 0.50 17.31
N THR A 185 24.06 1.77 17.08
CA THR A 185 24.26 2.41 15.77
C THR A 185 25.35 3.46 15.93
N GLY A 186 26.57 3.07 15.55
CA GLY A 186 27.68 3.99 15.42
C GLY A 186 27.43 4.89 14.21
N PHE A 187 27.12 6.16 14.47
CA PHE A 187 27.36 7.25 13.52
C PHE A 187 28.55 8.05 14.04
N ALA A 188 29.68 7.91 13.35
CA ALA A 188 30.82 8.79 13.54
C ALA A 188 30.52 10.14 12.88
N THR A 189 30.60 11.22 13.65
CA THR A 189 30.68 12.59 13.15
C THR A 189 32.16 13.03 13.10
N PRO A 190 32.59 13.80 12.08
CA PRO A 190 33.96 14.27 11.98
C PRO A 190 34.13 15.65 12.64
N SER A 191 35.14 15.81 13.50
CA SER A 191 35.64 17.13 13.90
C SER A 191 37.05 17.06 14.50
N GLU A 192 38.02 17.34 13.61
CA GLU A 192 39.14 18.28 13.75
C GLU A 192 40.08 18.28 14.97
N THR A 193 41.35 17.93 14.63
CA THR A 193 42.65 18.52 15.03
C THR A 193 43.09 18.50 16.50
N PHE A 194 44.27 17.92 16.77
CA PHE A 194 45.54 18.67 16.88
C PHE A 194 46.77 17.72 17.00
N ALA A 195 47.79 18.06 16.21
CA ALA A 195 49.24 17.96 16.46
C ALA A 195 49.91 16.66 16.94
N GLY A 196 50.84 16.19 16.10
CA GLY A 196 52.22 15.90 16.53
C GLY A 196 52.69 14.45 16.41
N GLY A 197 53.72 14.23 15.56
CA GLY A 197 54.61 13.07 15.70
C GLY A 197 54.89 12.32 14.40
N ASP A 198 56.13 12.47 13.93
CA ASP A 198 56.78 11.92 12.74
C ASP A 198 56.87 10.37 12.64
N PRO A 199 57.27 9.82 11.48
CA PRO A 199 56.93 8.48 11.00
C PRO A 199 58.05 7.46 11.22
N GLU A 200 57.72 6.25 11.68
CA GLU A 200 58.58 5.07 11.48
C GLU A 200 57.86 3.78 11.93
N ASN A 201 57.32 3.03 10.97
CA ASN A 201 57.52 1.57 10.84
C ASN A 201 56.54 0.96 9.83
N ILE A 202 57.09 0.53 8.71
CA ILE A 202 56.53 -0.52 7.87
C ILE A 202 57.05 -1.85 8.44
N PRO A 203 56.22 -2.89 8.49
CA PRO A 203 56.72 -4.17 8.03
C PRO A 203 55.84 -4.80 6.96
N ASP A 204 56.56 -5.30 5.96
CA ASP A 204 56.16 -6.06 4.78
C ASP A 204 55.41 -7.37 5.07
N GLY A 205 54.70 -7.82 4.04
CA GLY A 205 54.17 -9.18 3.89
C GLY A 205 52.71 -9.28 4.36
N VAL A 206 51.77 -9.77 3.55
CA VAL A 206 51.78 -11.11 2.97
C VAL A 206 50.98 -11.13 1.65
N ALA A 207 51.47 -12.00 0.76
CA ALA A 207 51.08 -12.23 -0.62
C ALA A 207 49.61 -12.59 -0.89
N ASN A 208 49.17 -12.15 -2.08
CA ASN A 208 48.07 -12.70 -2.86
C ASN A 208 48.35 -14.16 -3.27
N PRO A 209 47.34 -15.04 -3.28
CA PRO A 209 47.30 -16.17 -4.20
C PRO A 209 46.37 -15.91 -5.38
N VAL A 210 46.93 -16.23 -6.54
CA VAL A 210 46.45 -16.13 -7.90
C VAL A 210 45.35 -17.16 -8.20
N ARG A 211 44.47 -16.77 -9.14
CA ARG A 211 43.57 -17.59 -9.97
C ARG A 211 44.09 -19.00 -10.28
N GLN A 212 43.19 -19.99 -10.28
CA GLN A 212 43.24 -21.07 -11.25
C GLN A 212 41.86 -21.30 -11.89
N ASN A 213 41.89 -21.33 -13.22
CA ASN A 213 40.85 -21.77 -14.13
C ASN A 213 40.88 -23.30 -14.29
N GLN A 214 39.86 -23.80 -15.00
CA GLN A 214 39.76 -25.10 -15.71
C GLN A 214 39.26 -26.25 -14.83
N SER A 215 38.33 -27.12 -15.24
CA SER A 215 37.74 -27.46 -16.54
C SER A 215 36.30 -27.93 -16.36
#